data_AF-A0A2G5EFJ4-F1
#
_entry.id   AF-A0A2G5EFJ4-F1
#
_cell.length_a   1.000
_cell.length_b   1.000
_cell.length_c   1.000
_cell.angle_alpha   90.00
_cell.angle_beta   90.00
_cell.angle_gamma   90.00
#
_symmetry.space_group_name_H-M   'P 1'
#
loop_
_entity.id
_entity.type
_entity.pdbx_description
1 polymer ?
#
loop_
_entity_poly.entity_id
_entity_poly.type
_entity_poly.pdbx_seq_one_letter_code
_entity_poly.pdbx_strand_id
1 'polypeptide(L)'
;MATGKLPTEAEKEQIFGMAQTEMEYRVELFNKLTAVCFNKCVEKRYKESELHLGENSCIDRCVSKYMQVNNMVGQLLQNPQM
;
A
#
# COMPACT_ATOMS: atom_id res chain seq x y z
N MET A 1 15.90 23.27 -27.66
CA MET A 1 14.58 23.74 -27.20
C MET A 1 13.66 22.53 -27.19
N ALA A 2 13.15 22.13 -26.03
CA ALA A 2 12.21 21.02 -25.94
C ALA A 2 10.89 21.47 -26.59
N THR A 3 10.57 20.94 -27.77
CA THR A 3 9.23 21.05 -28.36
C THR A 3 8.29 20.15 -27.57
N GLY A 4 7.84 20.62 -26.41
CA GLY A 4 6.83 19.93 -25.61
C GLY A 4 5.48 20.02 -26.31
N LYS A 5 5.13 18.98 -27.06
CA LYS A 5 3.76 18.79 -27.56
C LYS A 5 2.82 18.72 -26.35
N LEU A 6 1.83 19.60 -26.26
CA LEU A 6 0.80 19.50 -25.22
C LEU A 6 0.08 18.16 -25.39
N PRO A 7 -0.17 17.42 -24.29
CA PRO A 7 -0.92 16.17 -24.36
C PRO A 7 -2.32 16.45 -24.91
N THR A 8 -2.73 15.62 -25.87
CA THR A 8 -4.08 15.61 -26.43
C THR A 8 -5.12 15.31 -25.33
N GLU A 9 -6.37 15.69 -25.53
CA GLU A 9 -7.43 15.45 -24.55
C GLU A 9 -7.58 13.96 -24.19
N ALA A 10 -7.39 13.06 -25.16
CA ALA A 10 -7.37 11.61 -24.92
C ALA A 10 -6.19 11.16 -24.04
N GLU A 11 -4.99 11.73 -24.25
CA GLU A 11 -3.83 11.45 -23.38
C GLU A 11 -4.03 11.99 -21.97
N LYS A 12 -4.67 13.17 -21.80
CA LYS A 12 -5.01 13.70 -20.48
C LYS A 12 -5.99 12.78 -19.73
N GLU A 13 -7.05 12.33 -20.39
CA GLU A 13 -8.03 11.43 -19.78
C GLU A 13 -7.39 10.11 -19.33
N GLN A 14 -6.50 9.55 -20.15
CA GLN A 14 -5.74 8.36 -19.76
C GLN A 14 -4.82 8.61 -18.56
N ILE A 15 -4.10 9.73 -18.53
CA ILE A 15 -3.22 10.10 -17.40
C ILE A 15 -4.04 10.24 -16.11
N PHE A 16 -5.18 10.92 -16.17
CA PHE A 16 -6.06 11.06 -15.00
C PHE A 16 -6.67 9.74 -14.56
N GLY A 17 -7.09 8.87 -15.49
CA GLY A 17 -7.61 7.55 -15.16
C GLY A 17 -6.58 6.65 -14.47
N MET A 18 -5.32 6.68 -14.94
CA MET A 18 -4.22 5.96 -14.28
C MET A 18 -3.92 6.53 -12.89
N ALA A 19 -3.87 7.85 -12.75
CA ALA A 19 -3.62 8.51 -11.47
C ALA A 19 -4.72 8.20 -10.44
N GLN A 20 -5.99 8.18 -10.87
CA GLN A 20 -7.11 7.81 -10.02
C GLN A 20 -7.00 6.36 -9.54
N THR A 21 -6.72 5.43 -10.46
CA THR A 21 -6.57 4.01 -10.14
C THR A 21 -5.45 3.78 -9.12
N GLU A 22 -4.32 4.48 -9.28
CA GLU A 22 -3.22 4.38 -8.33
C GLU A 22 -3.59 4.94 -6.95
N MET A 23 -4.34 6.05 -6.90
CA MET A 23 -4.83 6.60 -5.63
C MET A 23 -5.77 5.61 -4.92
N GLU A 24 -6.72 5.01 -5.64
CA GLU A 24 -7.64 4.00 -5.10
C GLU A 24 -6.88 2.79 -4.55
N TYR A 25 -5.91 2.28 -5.29
CA TYR A 25 -5.04 1.19 -4.85
C TYR A 25 -4.28 1.54 -3.57
N ARG A 26 -3.72 2.75 -3.47
CA ARG A 26 -2.97 3.19 -2.27
C ARG A 26 -3.87 3.25 -1.03
N VAL A 27 -5.11 3.71 -1.19
CA VAL A 27 -6.10 3.73 -0.11
C VAL A 27 -6.45 2.32 0.34
N GLU A 28 -6.72 1.41 -0.60
CA GLU A 28 -7.05 0.02 -0.28
C GLU A 28 -5.87 -0.69 0.42
N LEU A 29 -4.65 -0.49 -0.09
CA LEU A 29 -3.42 -1.02 0.50
C LEU A 29 -3.25 -0.56 1.95
N PHE A 30 -3.42 0.73 2.21
CA PHE A 30 -3.29 1.31 3.55
C PHE A 30 -4.34 0.74 4.51
N ASN A 31 -5.60 0.62 4.08
CA ASN A 31 -6.67 0.07 4.90
C ASN A 31 -6.41 -1.40 5.26
N LYS A 32 -5.98 -2.23 4.29
CA LYS A 32 -5.63 -3.64 4.52
C LYS A 32 -4.41 -3.77 5.43
N LEU A 33 -3.36 -3.00 5.18
CA LEU A 33 -2.14 -2.98 5.99
C LEU A 33 -2.46 -2.67 7.46
N THR A 34 -3.22 -1.60 7.69
CA THR A 34 -3.60 -1.15 9.05
C THR A 34 -4.41 -2.22 9.76
N ALA A 35 -5.44 -2.79 9.10
CA ALA A 35 -6.27 -3.83 9.69
C ALA A 35 -5.47 -5.10 10.02
N VAL A 36 -4.57 -5.53 9.13
CA VAL A 36 -3.74 -6.73 9.34
C VAL A 36 -2.78 -6.52 10.50
N CYS A 37 -2.06 -5.40 10.54
CA CYS A 37 -1.08 -5.17 11.59
C CYS A 37 -1.73 -4.91 12.95
N PHE A 38 -2.86 -4.20 12.99
CA PHE A 38 -3.63 -4.06 14.23
C PHE A 38 -4.06 -5.42 14.79
N ASN A 39 -4.66 -6.27 13.95
CA ASN A 39 -5.12 -7.60 14.37
C ASN A 39 -3.99 -8.55 14.79
N LYS A 40 -2.78 -8.38 14.24
CA LYS A 40 -1.62 -9.21 14.56
C LYS A 40 -0.86 -8.75 15.80
N CYS A 41 -0.84 -7.45 16.07
CA CYS A 41 0.08 -6.85 17.03
C CYS A 41 -0.59 -6.26 18.26
N VAL A 42 -1.88 -5.94 18.23
CA VAL A 42 -2.58 -5.31 19.36
C VAL A 42 -3.47 -6.34 20.06
N GLU A 43 -3.35 -6.45 21.39
CA GLU A 43 -4.16 -7.38 22.17
C GLU A 43 -5.63 -6.93 22.27
N LYS A 44 -6.57 -7.87 22.07
CA LYS A 44 -8.02 -7.59 22.17
C LYS A 44 -8.52 -7.24 23.58
N ARG A 45 -7.69 -7.46 24.61
CA ARG A 45 -8.08 -7.19 26.00
C ARG A 45 -7.94 -5.72 26.38
N TYR A 46 -7.33 -4.89 25.52
CA TYR A 46 -7.22 -3.43 25.61
C TYR A 46 -7.13 -2.90 27.06
N LYS A 47 -5.99 -3.15 27.71
CA LYS A 47 -5.78 -2.73 29.11
C LYS A 47 -5.63 -1.22 29.24
N GLU A 48 -5.00 -0.60 28.24
CA GLU A 48 -4.69 0.83 28.17
C GLU A 48 -4.88 1.32 26.72
N SER A 49 -5.00 2.63 26.53
CA SER A 49 -5.18 3.24 25.20
C SER A 49 -3.89 3.42 24.41
N GLU A 50 -2.73 3.36 25.09
CA GLU A 50 -1.42 3.52 24.48
C GLU A 50 -0.84 2.18 24.05
N LEU A 51 -0.11 2.20 22.93
CA LEU A 51 0.60 1.02 22.45
C LEU A 51 1.83 0.78 23.33
N HIS A 52 1.95 -0.42 23.87
CA HIS A 52 3.15 -0.82 24.59
C HIS A 52 4.35 -0.94 23.64
N LEU A 53 5.57 -0.87 24.18
CA LEU A 53 6.81 -1.01 23.40
C LEU A 53 6.83 -2.28 22.52
N GLY A 54 6.25 -3.38 23.03
CA GLY A 54 6.10 -4.63 22.29
C GLY A 54 5.15 -4.53 21.10
N GLU A 55 4.03 -3.82 21.25
CA GLU A 55 3.03 -3.60 20.19
C GLU A 55 3.60 -2.67 19.11
N ASN A 56 4.25 -1.56 19.51
CA ASN A 56 4.97 -0.66 18.59
C ASN A 56 6.02 -1.42 17.76
N SER A 57 6.91 -2.15 18.44
CA SER A 57 7.94 -2.95 17.76
C SER A 57 7.34 -4.05 16.86
N CYS A 58 6.18 -4.62 17.24
CA CYS A 58 5.47 -5.58 16.41
C CYS A 58 4.91 -4.91 15.14
N ILE A 59 4.28 -3.74 15.26
CA ILE A 59 3.70 -2.99 14.14
C ILE A 59 4.77 -2.65 13.12
N ASP A 60 5.94 -2.14 13.53
CA ASP A 60 7.06 -1.83 12.62
C ASP A 60 7.49 -3.07 11.81
N ARG A 61 7.65 -4.20 12.50
CA ARG A 61 8.00 -5.48 11.86
C ARG A 61 6.87 -5.99 10.95
N CYS A 62 5.61 -5.81 11.34
CA CYS A 62 4.46 -6.22 10.57
C CYS A 62 4.39 -5.44 9.26
N VAL A 63 4.52 -4.11 9.31
CA VAL A 63 4.49 -3.25 8.12
C VAL A 63 5.61 -3.61 7.17
N SER A 64 6.84 -3.78 7.69
CA SER A 64 7.99 -4.20 6.90
C SER A 64 7.74 -5.53 6.16
N LYS A 65 7.24 -6.55 6.88
CA LYS A 65 6.92 -7.86 6.29
C LYS A 65 5.76 -7.78 5.29
N TYR A 66 4.72 -7.02 5.59
CA TYR A 66 3.57 -6.87 4.70
C TYR A 66 4.00 -6.27 3.37
N MET A 67 4.78 -5.18 3.39
CA MET A 67 5.27 -4.54 2.17
C MET A 67 6.23 -5.45 1.40
N GLN A 68 7.09 -6.20 2.09
CA GLN A 68 7.95 -7.20 1.44
C GLN A 68 7.12 -8.24 0.68
N VAL A 69 6.08 -8.82 1.32
CA VAL A 69 5.20 -9.81 0.69
C VAL A 69 4.39 -9.19 -0.44
N ASN A 70 3.84 -7.99 -0.27
CA ASN A 70 3.11 -7.27 -1.30
C ASN A 70 3.95 -7.07 -2.56
N ASN A 71 5.22 -6.70 -2.40
CA ASN A 71 6.16 -6.53 -3.52
C ASN A 71 6.49 -7.86 -4.20
N MET A 72 6.73 -8.94 -3.43
CA MET A 72 6.99 -10.27 -4.00
C MET A 72 5.80 -10.77 -4.82
N VAL A 73 4.58 -10.63 -4.29
CA VAL A 73 3.35 -10.99 -5.02
C VAL A 73 3.19 -10.12 -6.27
N GLY A 74 3.47 -8.82 -6.18
CA GLY A 74 3.45 -7.92 -7.33
C GLY A 74 4.40 -8.36 -8.46
N GLN A 75 5.61 -8.80 -8.12
CA GLN A 75 6.58 -9.33 -9.09
C GLN A 75 6.09 -10.63 -9.76
N LEU A 76 5.47 -11.53 -9.00
CA LEU A 76 4.90 -12.78 -9.53
C LEU A 76 3.74 -12.50 -10.49
N LEU A 77 2.88 -11.52 -10.19
CA LEU A 77 1.77 -11.14 -11.06
C LEU A 77 2.24 -10.49 -12.38
N GLN A 78 3.38 -9.78 -12.36
CA GLN A 78 3.98 -9.20 -13.56
C GLN A 78 4.61 -10.26 -14.48
N ASN A 79 5.08 -11.39 -13.92
CA ASN A 79 5.72 -12.48 -14.66
C ASN A 79 4.96 -13.82 -14.48
N PRO A 80 3.81 -14.01 -15.15
CA PRO A 80 2.94 -15.18 -14.97
C PRO A 80 3.48 -16.52 -15.51
N GLN A 81 4.79 -16.69 -15.71
CA GLN A 81 5.44 -17.92 -16.22
C GLN A 81 6.34 -18.65 -15.21
N MET A 82 6.01 -18.57 -13.91
CA MET A 82 6.52 -19.51 -12.90
C MET A 82 5.43 -20.46 -12.45
#